data_AF-A0AAV6GE83-F1
#
_entry.id   AF-A0AAV6GE83-F1
#
_cell.length_a   1.000
_cell.length_b   1.000
_cell.length_c   1.000
_cell.angle_alpha   90.00
_cell.angle_beta   90.00
_cell.angle_gamma   90.00
#
_symmetry.space_group_name_H-M   'P 1'
#
loop_
_entity.id
_entity.type
_entity.pdbx_description
1 polymer ?
#
loop_
_entity_poly.entity_id
_entity_poly.type
_entity_poly.pdbx_seq_one_letter_code
_entity_poly.pdbx_strand_id
1 'polypeptide(L)'
;MAKGTASADDFPGIKLKVFPIWRGARGAQVWVWGRGVGGLAAKWAVDGADGQQRPGFDCPVWCVLCRGGREWLQDACQRGRGAFRLPADMLSIKLPQLFDIHQVPKVFREDGIISGYRHPRSSALDCILSSFQMTNETVNIWTHFLPTWYFLWRFSILCSTLNFLSESYTWPLLVYMLLICVYPFTSSCAHTFSTMSPEARHICYFFDYGALSLYSLGCAITYGSYVMPDCWVNSWLHQHFVPIAIGNTLFCTSMSCYSRFLELQFPRKSKILRTGAFVFPFLFDNIPLFYRLLLCCGGGCTHTDALSSHCYHLLFAFLTCFLFASHLPERLAPGRFDYFGHSHQLFHICAVVGTHFQMEAVLADMASRRGWLISQASVPSFLGTVGALALGLLLNLCIIGLFSASLLRAPHLSTQSAAAVAAASASARHSSPGVSQQASAELKEE
;
A
#
# COMPACT_ATOMS: atom_id res chain seq x y z
N MET A 1 -12.46 44.55 -41.85
CA MET A 1 -11.46 44.79 -40.78
C MET A 1 -11.50 43.60 -39.83
N ALA A 2 -10.32 43.14 -39.43
CA ALA A 2 -9.95 41.81 -38.94
C ALA A 2 -10.85 41.11 -37.89
N LYS A 3 -11.09 39.82 -38.14
CA LYS A 3 -11.42 38.77 -37.17
C LYS A 3 -10.16 38.44 -36.35
N GLY A 4 -10.27 38.39 -35.02
CA GLY A 4 -9.23 37.84 -34.15
C GLY A 4 -9.62 36.45 -33.65
N THR A 5 -9.01 35.42 -34.22
CA THR A 5 -9.05 34.04 -33.72
C THR A 5 -8.06 33.91 -32.56
N ALA A 6 -8.54 33.63 -31.35
CA ALA A 6 -7.68 33.24 -30.24
C ALA A 6 -7.27 31.76 -30.43
N SER A 7 -5.97 31.51 -30.56
CA SER A 7 -5.37 30.19 -30.68
C SER A 7 -5.39 29.43 -29.35
N ALA A 8 -5.58 28.12 -29.44
CA ALA A 8 -5.73 27.20 -28.31
C ALA A 8 -4.39 26.77 -27.64
N ASP A 9 -3.38 27.64 -27.59
CA ASP A 9 -2.01 27.27 -27.15
C ASP A 9 -1.45 28.01 -25.92
N ASP A 10 -2.26 28.80 -25.20
CA ASP A 10 -1.81 29.51 -23.99
C ASP A 10 -2.20 28.79 -22.68
N PHE A 11 -1.63 27.62 -22.41
CA PHE A 11 -1.46 27.12 -21.02
C PHE A 11 -0.23 26.21 -20.93
N PRO A 12 0.59 26.31 -19.85
CA PRO A 12 1.78 25.50 -19.70
C PRO A 12 1.38 24.03 -19.51
N GLY A 13 1.51 23.24 -20.58
CA GLY A 13 1.35 21.80 -20.54
C GLY A 13 2.32 21.19 -19.54
N ILE A 14 1.78 20.54 -18.51
CA ILE A 14 2.55 19.75 -17.56
C ILE A 14 3.14 18.55 -18.32
N LYS A 15 4.34 18.73 -18.90
CA LYS A 15 5.19 17.63 -19.39
C LYS A 15 6.33 17.40 -18.41
N LEU A 16 6.02 16.74 -17.29
CA LEU A 16 7.03 16.18 -16.40
C LEU A 16 7.23 14.70 -16.76
N LYS A 17 8.19 14.44 -17.66
CA LYS A 17 8.69 13.07 -17.93
C LYS A 17 9.67 12.69 -16.82
N VAL A 18 9.19 12.02 -15.77
CA VAL A 18 10.05 11.57 -14.65
C VAL A 18 10.29 10.06 -14.68
N PHE A 19 9.59 9.31 -15.55
CA PHE A 19 9.93 7.91 -15.87
C PHE A 19 9.89 7.70 -17.39
N PRO A 20 10.79 6.90 -17.99
CA PRO A 20 10.65 6.50 -19.37
C PRO A 20 9.34 5.72 -19.50
N ILE A 21 8.40 6.28 -20.27
CA ILE A 21 7.21 5.58 -20.73
C ILE A 21 7.69 4.27 -21.34
N TRP A 22 7.30 3.13 -20.75
CA TRP A 22 7.52 1.82 -21.34
C TRP A 22 6.64 1.74 -22.58
N ARG A 23 7.17 2.21 -23.72
CA ARG A 23 6.52 2.05 -25.02
C ARG A 23 6.66 0.58 -25.39
N GLY A 24 5.54 -0.13 -25.33
CA GLY A 24 5.43 -1.50 -25.82
C GLY A 24 6.03 -1.60 -27.23
N ALA A 25 6.83 -2.65 -27.41
CA ALA A 25 7.61 -2.91 -28.62
C ALA A 25 6.71 -2.91 -29.88
N ARG A 26 6.72 -1.81 -30.63
CA ARG A 26 6.42 -1.79 -32.06
C ARG A 26 7.66 -1.31 -32.79
N GLY A 27 8.42 -2.28 -33.29
CA GLY A 27 9.61 -2.05 -34.10
C GLY A 27 10.32 -3.39 -34.26
N ALA A 28 10.16 -4.01 -35.42
CA ALA A 28 10.79 -5.27 -35.76
C ALA A 28 12.31 -5.18 -35.54
N GLN A 29 12.86 -5.96 -34.62
CA GLN A 29 14.28 -6.26 -34.58
C GLN A 29 14.48 -7.77 -34.44
N VAL A 30 15.12 -8.31 -35.47
CA VAL A 30 15.46 -9.71 -35.65
C VAL A 30 16.52 -10.10 -34.63
N TRP A 31 16.23 -11.11 -33.81
CA TRP A 31 17.22 -11.76 -32.95
C TRP A 31 18.10 -12.68 -33.79
N VAL A 32 19.34 -12.28 -34.10
CA VAL A 32 20.33 -13.20 -34.67
C VAL A 32 21.10 -13.84 -33.51
N TRP A 33 20.93 -15.15 -33.33
CA TRP A 33 21.68 -15.95 -32.35
C TRP A 33 22.97 -16.46 -32.98
N GLY A 34 24.12 -15.94 -32.55
CA GLY A 34 25.43 -16.52 -32.84
C GLY A 34 25.78 -17.62 -31.83
N ARG A 35 26.04 -18.85 -32.29
CA ARG A 35 26.59 -19.93 -31.45
C ARG A 35 28.06 -19.64 -31.13
N GLY A 36 28.39 -19.54 -29.84
CA GLY A 36 29.75 -19.51 -29.32
C GLY A 36 29.75 -19.85 -27.84
N VAL A 37 30.55 -20.82 -27.44
CA VAL A 37 30.57 -21.43 -26.10
C VAL A 37 31.14 -20.45 -25.06
N GLY A 38 30.36 -20.18 -24.00
CA GLY A 38 30.81 -19.51 -22.78
C GLY A 38 30.31 -18.07 -22.58
N GLY A 39 29.33 -17.89 -21.70
CA GLY A 39 29.00 -16.60 -21.07
C GLY A 39 27.98 -15.72 -21.81
N LEU A 40 26.74 -15.68 -21.31
CA LEU A 40 25.72 -14.71 -21.71
C LEU A 40 26.07 -13.32 -21.16
N ALA A 41 26.54 -12.41 -22.02
CA ALA A 41 26.57 -10.98 -21.76
C ALA A 41 25.93 -10.24 -22.94
N ALA A 42 24.79 -9.60 -22.71
CA ALA A 42 24.16 -8.72 -23.69
C ALA A 42 24.87 -7.35 -23.66
N LYS A 43 25.51 -6.96 -24.77
CA LYS A 43 26.03 -5.61 -24.98
C LYS A 43 24.94 -4.73 -25.58
N TRP A 44 24.67 -3.60 -24.95
CA TRP A 44 23.87 -2.51 -25.51
C TRP A 44 24.83 -1.56 -26.24
N ALA A 45 24.68 -1.42 -27.56
CA ALA A 45 25.39 -0.40 -28.33
C ALA A 45 24.35 0.56 -28.90
N VAL A 46 24.45 1.84 -28.54
CA VAL A 46 23.75 2.93 -29.22
C VAL A 46 24.78 3.63 -30.08
N ASP A 47 24.68 3.44 -31.40
CA ASP A 47 25.41 4.28 -32.34
C ASP A 47 24.75 5.66 -32.36
N GLY A 48 25.48 6.64 -31.84
CA GLY A 48 25.14 8.06 -31.91
C GLY A 48 26.38 8.85 -32.33
N ALA A 49 26.30 9.46 -33.52
CA ALA A 49 27.29 10.38 -34.05
C ALA A 49 27.36 11.64 -33.19
N ASP A 50 28.42 11.77 -32.39
CA ASP A 50 29.24 12.97 -32.20
C ASP A 50 30.18 12.73 -31.02
N GLY A 51 31.48 12.80 -31.30
CA GLY A 51 32.57 12.41 -30.41
C GLY A 51 32.84 13.38 -29.26
N GLN A 52 31.96 13.42 -28.27
CA GLN A 52 32.23 14.14 -27.03
C GLN A 52 31.85 13.32 -25.78
N GLN A 53 32.87 12.74 -25.15
CA GLN A 53 32.76 11.99 -23.90
C GLN A 53 32.27 12.90 -22.77
N ARG A 54 31.05 12.66 -22.28
CA ARG A 54 30.59 13.12 -20.96
C ARG A 54 30.92 12.03 -19.93
N PRO A 55 31.40 12.37 -18.72
CA PRO A 55 31.60 11.36 -17.67
C PRO A 55 30.22 10.87 -17.19
N GLY A 56 29.86 9.66 -17.60
CA GLY A 56 28.67 8.97 -17.13
C GLY A 56 28.84 8.56 -15.67
N PHE A 57 27.91 8.98 -14.83
CA PHE A 57 27.79 8.49 -13.46
C PHE A 57 27.13 7.09 -13.48
N ASP A 58 27.86 6.11 -13.97
CA ASP A 58 27.47 4.70 -13.95
C ASP A 58 28.08 4.02 -12.72
N CYS A 59 27.41 4.15 -11.57
CA CYS A 59 27.61 3.21 -10.49
C CYS A 59 26.29 3.04 -9.73
N PRO A 60 25.61 1.88 -9.85
CA PRO A 60 24.49 1.57 -9.00
C PRO A 60 24.97 1.61 -7.54
N VAL A 61 24.25 2.32 -6.68
CA VAL A 61 24.50 2.39 -5.22
C VAL A 61 24.65 0.98 -4.59
N TRP A 62 24.10 -0.05 -5.25
CA TRP A 62 24.25 -1.45 -4.89
C TRP A 62 25.67 -2.02 -5.09
N CYS A 63 26.43 -1.57 -6.09
CA CYS A 63 27.80 -2.03 -6.34
C CYS A 63 28.79 -1.53 -5.27
N VAL A 64 28.52 -0.37 -4.65
CA VAL A 64 29.31 0.14 -3.53
C VAL A 64 29.20 -0.80 -2.32
N LEU A 65 28.07 -1.48 -2.13
CA LEU A 65 27.87 -2.40 -1.01
C LEU A 65 28.42 -3.82 -1.25
N CYS A 66 28.70 -4.21 -2.50
CA CYS A 66 29.03 -5.61 -2.84
C CYS A 66 30.50 -5.91 -3.11
N ARG A 67 31.41 -4.92 -3.20
CA ARG A 67 32.87 -5.17 -3.16
C ARG A 67 33.58 -4.03 -2.43
N GLY A 68 34.03 -4.29 -1.21
CA GLY A 68 34.85 -3.34 -0.43
C GLY A 68 34.10 -2.23 0.31
N GLY A 69 32.78 -2.08 0.13
CA GLY A 69 31.99 -1.05 0.82
C GLY A 69 32.02 -1.13 2.35
N ARG A 70 32.17 -2.35 2.89
CA ARG A 70 32.29 -2.57 4.33
C ARG A 70 33.64 -2.03 4.86
N GLU A 71 34.72 -2.20 4.10
CA GLU A 71 36.05 -1.68 4.43
C GLU A 71 36.09 -0.16 4.25
N TRP A 72 35.46 0.37 3.19
CA TRP A 72 35.34 1.81 2.97
C TRP A 72 34.50 2.51 4.04
N LEU A 73 33.37 1.91 4.47
CA LEU A 73 32.56 2.42 5.58
C LEU A 73 33.34 2.35 6.91
N GLN A 74 34.13 1.30 7.13
CA GLN A 74 34.98 1.20 8.32
C GLN A 74 36.09 2.25 8.32
N ASP A 75 36.75 2.49 7.19
CA ASP A 75 37.79 3.52 7.03
C ASP A 75 37.19 4.93 7.15
N ALA A 76 36.04 5.20 6.53
CA ALA A 76 35.32 6.47 6.69
C ALA A 76 34.88 6.72 8.14
N CYS A 77 34.42 5.68 8.85
CA CYS A 77 34.04 5.78 10.26
C CYS A 77 35.27 5.95 11.17
N GLN A 78 36.41 5.33 10.87
CA GLN A 78 37.68 5.54 11.58
C GLN A 78 38.23 6.94 11.35
N ARG A 79 38.21 7.45 10.11
CA ARG A 79 38.62 8.83 9.78
C ARG A 79 37.71 9.86 10.45
N GLY A 80 36.40 9.59 10.53
CA GLY A 80 35.44 10.41 11.27
C GLY A 80 35.69 10.42 12.79
N ARG A 81 36.06 9.28 13.38
CA ARG A 81 36.45 9.18 14.81
C ARG A 81 37.73 9.95 15.13
N GLY A 82 38.64 10.10 14.17
CA GLY A 82 39.87 10.90 14.35
C GLY A 82 39.63 12.41 14.33
N ALA A 83 38.61 12.88 13.60
CA ALA A 83 38.29 14.31 13.45
C ALA A 83 37.44 14.86 14.59
N PHE A 84 36.66 14.02 15.27
CA PHE A 84 35.83 14.40 16.41
C PHE A 84 36.22 13.59 17.65
N ARG A 85 36.89 14.23 18.62
CA ARG A 85 36.99 13.70 20.00
C ARG A 85 35.62 13.75 20.68
N LEU A 86 34.68 12.95 20.20
CA LEU A 86 33.45 12.65 20.92
C LEU A 86 33.75 11.45 21.84
N PRO A 87 33.42 11.52 23.15
CA PRO A 87 33.59 10.40 24.07
C PRO A 87 32.93 9.14 23.47
N ALA A 88 33.67 8.03 23.46
CA ALA A 88 33.22 6.75 22.90
C ALA A 88 31.88 6.26 23.49
N ASP A 89 31.53 6.77 24.68
CA ASP A 89 30.34 6.41 25.44
C ASP A 89 29.05 7.10 24.94
N MET A 90 29.15 8.20 24.17
CA MET A 90 27.98 8.92 23.62
C MET A 90 27.50 8.38 22.27
N LEU A 91 28.30 7.57 21.56
CA LEU A 91 27.98 7.06 20.21
C LEU A 91 27.58 5.58 20.18
N SER A 92 27.54 4.90 21.33
CA SER A 92 27.00 3.55 21.44
C SER A 92 25.47 3.61 21.53
N ILE A 93 24.78 3.89 20.41
CA ILE A 93 23.37 3.56 20.29
C ILE A 93 23.28 2.04 20.37
N LYS A 94 22.97 1.49 21.55
CA LYS A 94 22.67 0.07 21.70
C LYS A 94 21.34 -0.19 21.01
N LEU A 95 21.42 -0.70 19.79
CA LEU A 95 20.24 -1.15 19.04
C LEU A 95 19.55 -2.27 19.83
N PRO A 96 18.21 -2.25 19.95
CA PRO A 96 17.46 -3.29 20.63
C PRO A 96 17.78 -4.69 20.12
N GLN A 97 17.82 -5.67 21.03
CA GLN A 97 17.96 -7.09 20.66
C GLN A 97 16.73 -7.53 19.84
N LEU A 98 16.97 -8.34 18.79
CA LEU A 98 15.93 -8.95 17.99
C LEU A 98 15.62 -10.36 18.48
N PHE A 99 14.39 -10.79 18.22
CA PHE A 99 13.82 -12.02 18.73
C PHE A 99 13.37 -12.94 17.60
N ASP A 100 13.38 -14.23 17.91
CA ASP A 100 12.76 -15.27 17.09
C ASP A 100 11.30 -15.48 17.46
N ILE A 101 10.53 -16.08 16.55
CA ILE A 101 9.10 -16.32 16.65
C ILE A 101 8.68 -17.00 17.96
N HIS A 102 9.50 -17.89 18.50
CA HIS A 102 9.21 -18.62 19.75
C HIS A 102 9.32 -17.72 21.00
N GLN A 103 10.08 -16.64 20.91
CA GLN A 103 10.33 -15.71 22.02
C GLN A 103 9.28 -14.61 22.10
N VAL A 104 8.47 -14.39 21.06
CA VAL A 104 7.41 -13.38 21.02
C VAL A 104 6.01 -13.98 21.23
N PRO A 105 5.08 -13.28 21.89
CA PRO A 105 3.69 -13.72 22.04
C PRO A 105 2.98 -13.89 20.69
N LYS A 106 2.00 -14.79 20.62
CA LYS A 106 1.27 -15.11 19.38
C LYS A 106 0.67 -13.89 18.66
N VAL A 107 0.23 -12.88 19.40
CA VAL A 107 -0.38 -11.66 18.84
C VAL A 107 0.58 -10.84 17.94
N PHE A 108 1.90 -11.03 18.09
CA PHE A 108 2.93 -10.36 17.30
C PHE A 108 3.51 -11.22 16.18
N ARG A 109 3.14 -12.51 16.11
CA ARG A 109 3.71 -13.44 15.13
C ARG A 109 3.04 -13.25 13.79
N GLU A 110 3.86 -13.28 12.74
CA GLU A 110 3.40 -13.25 11.35
C GLU A 110 3.60 -14.64 10.72
N ASP A 111 2.69 -15.03 9.82
CA ASP A 111 2.76 -16.32 9.13
C ASP A 111 4.01 -16.37 8.22
N GLY A 112 4.84 -17.41 8.38
CA GLY A 112 6.04 -17.61 7.55
C GLY A 112 7.29 -16.81 7.97
N ILE A 113 7.19 -15.97 9.00
CA ILE A 113 8.30 -15.14 9.51
C ILE A 113 8.87 -15.73 10.80
N ILE A 114 10.16 -16.12 10.79
CA ILE A 114 10.79 -16.85 11.90
C ILE A 114 11.63 -15.95 12.81
N SER A 115 12.30 -14.94 12.29
CA SER A 115 13.25 -14.08 13.00
C SER A 115 13.05 -12.59 12.73
N GLY A 116 13.79 -11.75 13.44
CA GLY A 116 13.81 -10.29 13.22
C GLY A 116 12.73 -9.52 13.96
N TYR A 117 12.03 -10.14 14.91
CA TYR A 117 11.00 -9.50 15.71
C TYR A 117 11.58 -8.52 16.73
N ARG A 118 10.89 -7.40 16.93
CA ARG A 118 11.22 -6.41 17.97
C ARG A 118 10.59 -6.80 19.31
N HIS A 119 11.12 -6.24 20.40
CA HIS A 119 10.62 -6.53 21.74
C HIS A 119 9.14 -6.10 21.90
N PRO A 120 8.23 -6.96 22.41
CA PRO A 120 6.79 -6.66 22.57
C PRO A 120 6.41 -5.54 23.55
N ARG A 121 7.41 -4.92 24.19
CA ARG A 121 7.26 -3.81 25.14
C ARG A 121 8.31 -2.74 24.86
N SER A 122 8.56 -2.45 23.58
CA SER A 122 9.47 -1.38 23.18
C SER A 122 8.95 -0.03 23.63
N SER A 123 9.83 0.86 24.10
CA SER A 123 9.45 2.26 24.30
C SER A 123 9.15 2.92 22.95
N ALA A 124 8.46 4.08 22.95
CA ALA A 124 8.22 4.83 21.71
C ALA A 124 9.54 5.22 21.01
N LEU A 125 10.57 5.54 21.80
CA LEU A 125 11.90 5.85 21.28
C LEU A 125 12.58 4.62 20.67
N ASP A 126 12.48 3.45 21.31
CA ASP A 126 12.98 2.19 20.74
C ASP A 126 12.27 1.87 19.41
N CYS A 127 10.97 2.14 19.31
CA CYS A 127 10.21 1.95 18.07
C CYS A 127 10.76 2.82 16.94
N ILE A 128 11.00 4.10 17.20
CA ILE A 128 11.57 5.04 16.22
C ILE A 128 12.99 4.61 15.82
N LEU A 129 13.84 4.27 16.79
CA LEU A 129 15.21 3.80 16.51
C LEU A 129 15.19 2.49 15.72
N SER A 130 14.24 1.59 16.00
CA SER A 130 14.11 0.32 15.29
C SER A 130 13.76 0.48 13.82
N SER A 131 13.16 1.60 13.41
CA SER A 131 12.94 1.92 11.99
C SER A 131 14.24 2.05 11.21
N PHE A 132 15.37 2.33 11.88
CA PHE A 132 16.71 2.39 11.28
C PHE A 132 17.54 1.12 11.54
N GLN A 133 16.97 0.14 12.24
CA GLN A 133 17.54 -1.20 12.41
C GLN A 133 16.95 -2.14 11.35
N MET A 134 17.69 -3.17 10.94
CA MET A 134 17.10 -4.24 10.13
C MET A 134 16.26 -5.19 10.99
N THR A 135 14.94 -5.11 10.83
CA THR A 135 13.92 -5.91 11.51
C THR A 135 12.96 -6.47 10.48
N ASN A 136 12.06 -7.37 10.87
CA ASN A 136 11.01 -7.88 9.98
C ASN A 136 10.00 -6.81 9.54
N GLU A 137 10.02 -5.64 10.19
CA GLU A 137 9.07 -4.54 9.94
C GLU A 137 9.72 -3.35 9.24
N THR A 138 11.04 -3.32 9.11
CA THR A 138 11.79 -2.17 8.58
C THR A 138 11.34 -1.81 7.18
N VAL A 139 11.28 -2.80 6.27
CA VAL A 139 10.82 -2.56 4.91
C VAL A 139 9.33 -2.21 4.89
N ASN A 140 8.48 -2.77 5.76
CA ASN A 140 7.06 -2.38 5.86
C ASN A 140 6.92 -0.90 6.22
N ILE A 141 7.75 -0.39 7.15
CA ILE A 141 7.79 1.02 7.55
C ILE A 141 8.22 1.89 6.36
N TRP A 142 9.39 1.60 5.76
CA TRP A 142 9.97 2.46 4.72
C TRP A 142 9.20 2.44 3.40
N THR A 143 8.56 1.32 3.05
CA THR A 143 7.76 1.19 1.82
C THR A 143 6.52 2.07 1.83
N HIS A 144 6.05 2.53 2.99
CA HIS A 144 4.99 3.55 3.08
C HIS A 144 5.51 4.93 3.52
N PHE A 145 6.58 4.99 4.31
CA PHE A 145 7.19 6.26 4.70
C PHE A 145 7.74 7.05 3.51
N LEU A 146 8.51 6.43 2.61
CA LEU A 146 9.07 7.14 1.45
C LEU A 146 7.98 7.63 0.48
N PRO A 147 6.97 6.82 0.13
CA PRO A 147 5.90 7.28 -0.75
C PRO A 147 5.03 8.38 -0.15
N THR A 148 4.89 8.45 1.18
CA THR A 148 4.25 9.59 1.84
C THR A 148 4.87 10.91 1.38
N TRP A 149 6.20 11.00 1.40
CA TRP A 149 6.92 12.20 0.96
C TRP A 149 6.82 12.44 -0.54
N TYR A 150 6.79 11.38 -1.35
CA TYR A 150 6.53 11.48 -2.78
C TYR A 150 5.15 12.10 -3.07
N PHE A 151 4.09 11.62 -2.42
CA PHE A 151 2.75 12.16 -2.60
C PHE A 151 2.60 13.58 -2.04
N LEU A 152 3.24 13.90 -0.91
CA LEU A 152 3.29 15.26 -0.37
C LEU A 152 3.99 16.24 -1.32
N TRP A 153 5.09 15.80 -1.95
CA TRP A 153 5.77 16.59 -2.97
C TRP A 153 4.87 16.82 -4.20
N ARG A 154 4.23 15.77 -4.71
CA ARG A 154 3.25 15.89 -5.80
C ARG A 154 2.10 16.82 -5.44
N PHE A 155 1.59 16.70 -4.21
CA PHE A 155 0.51 17.56 -3.72
C PHE A 155 0.95 19.03 -3.63
N SER A 156 2.18 19.29 -3.18
CA SER A 156 2.73 20.65 -3.12
C SER A 156 2.86 21.31 -4.50
N ILE A 157 3.24 20.54 -5.52
CA ILE A 157 3.23 21.00 -6.92
C ILE A 157 1.80 21.31 -7.40
N LEU A 158 0.83 20.48 -7.02
CA LEU A 158 -0.57 20.75 -7.39
C LEU A 158 -1.12 21.98 -6.66
N CYS A 159 -0.76 22.20 -5.39
CA CYS A 159 -1.14 23.42 -4.65
C CYS A 159 -0.57 24.71 -5.25
N SER A 160 0.59 24.65 -5.93
CA SER A 160 1.16 25.81 -6.60
C SER A 160 0.60 26.06 -8.00
N THR A 161 -0.11 25.09 -8.58
CA THR A 161 -0.63 25.15 -9.96
C THR A 161 -2.15 25.22 -10.03
N LEU A 162 -2.87 24.69 -9.03
CA LEU A 162 -4.33 24.63 -8.97
C LEU A 162 -4.86 25.46 -7.79
N ASN A 163 -6.05 26.04 -7.98
CA ASN A 163 -6.71 26.81 -6.93
C ASN A 163 -7.73 25.98 -6.15
N PHE A 164 -7.25 25.29 -5.11
CA PHE A 164 -8.10 24.47 -4.24
C PHE A 164 -9.08 25.26 -3.36
N LEU A 165 -8.89 26.57 -3.20
CA LEU A 165 -9.71 27.39 -2.30
C LEU A 165 -10.95 27.94 -2.99
N SER A 166 -10.79 28.56 -4.17
CA SER A 166 -11.90 29.22 -4.86
C SER A 166 -12.55 28.35 -5.93
N GLU A 167 -11.89 27.30 -6.42
CA GLU A 167 -12.40 26.49 -7.52
C GLU A 167 -12.94 25.14 -7.02
N SER A 168 -14.26 25.06 -6.83
CA SER A 168 -14.93 23.85 -6.34
C SER A 168 -14.72 22.61 -7.21
N TYR A 169 -14.47 22.78 -8.51
CA TYR A 169 -14.13 21.69 -9.42
C TYR A 169 -12.88 20.91 -8.97
N THR A 170 -11.97 21.52 -8.20
CA THR A 170 -10.73 20.91 -7.71
C THR A 170 -10.85 20.24 -6.33
N TRP A 171 -11.96 20.45 -5.61
CA TRP A 171 -12.16 19.89 -4.27
C TRP A 171 -12.13 18.35 -4.19
N PRO A 172 -12.69 17.60 -5.16
CA PRO A 172 -12.53 16.14 -5.19
C PRO A 172 -11.05 15.72 -5.21
N LEU A 173 -10.24 16.37 -6.06
CA LEU A 173 -8.80 16.13 -6.12
C LEU A 173 -8.10 16.50 -4.81
N LEU A 174 -8.47 17.62 -4.17
CA LEU A 174 -7.92 18.01 -2.87
C LEU A 174 -8.11 16.90 -1.82
N VAL A 175 -9.35 16.39 -1.69
CA VAL A 175 -9.69 15.31 -0.75
C VAL A 175 -8.85 14.07 -1.03
N TYR A 176 -8.74 13.66 -2.29
CA TYR A 176 -7.96 12.50 -2.69
C TYR A 176 -6.46 12.67 -2.42
N MET A 177 -5.88 13.82 -2.78
CA MET A 177 -4.45 14.10 -2.55
C MET A 177 -4.09 14.08 -1.06
N LEU A 178 -4.97 14.61 -0.20
CA LEU A 178 -4.78 14.52 1.26
C LEU A 178 -4.78 13.06 1.71
N LEU A 179 -5.72 12.25 1.22
CA LEU A 179 -5.86 10.86 1.64
C LEU A 179 -4.73 9.95 1.16
N ILE A 180 -4.20 10.15 -0.04
CA ILE A 180 -3.02 9.40 -0.51
C ILE A 180 -1.72 9.79 0.21
N CYS A 181 -1.69 10.94 0.89
CA CYS A 181 -0.60 11.28 1.81
C CYS A 181 -0.83 10.64 3.20
N VAL A 182 -2.06 10.65 3.69
CA VAL A 182 -2.41 10.20 5.05
C VAL A 182 -2.34 8.68 5.19
N TYR A 183 -2.91 7.89 4.26
CA TYR A 183 -2.95 6.44 4.45
C TYR A 183 -1.56 5.78 4.56
N PRO A 184 -0.56 6.06 3.69
CA PRO A 184 0.73 5.41 3.83
C PRO A 184 1.45 5.92 5.08
N PHE A 185 1.28 7.20 5.45
CA PHE A 185 1.85 7.74 6.68
C PHE A 185 1.31 7.01 7.92
N THR A 186 -0.01 6.88 8.02
CA THR A 186 -0.66 6.19 9.14
C THR A 186 -0.23 4.72 9.21
N SER A 187 -0.13 4.04 8.06
CA SER A 187 0.36 2.67 7.99
C SER A 187 1.82 2.52 8.45
N SER A 188 2.71 3.42 8.00
CA SER A 188 4.10 3.46 8.47
C SER A 188 4.19 3.67 9.98
N CYS A 189 3.39 4.57 10.54
CA CYS A 189 3.28 4.78 11.98
C CYS A 189 2.77 3.52 12.69
N ALA A 190 1.77 2.84 12.14
CA ALA A 190 1.22 1.61 12.72
C ALA A 190 2.28 0.51 12.81
N HIS A 191 3.03 0.28 11.72
CA HIS A 191 4.13 -0.67 11.74
C HIS A 191 5.25 -0.24 12.70
N THR A 192 5.55 1.06 12.80
CA THR A 192 6.57 1.57 13.73
C THR A 192 6.20 1.29 15.18
N PHE A 193 4.99 1.69 15.61
CA PHE A 193 4.57 1.65 17.02
C PHE A 193 3.83 0.38 17.44
N SER A 194 3.61 -0.57 16.53
CA SER A 194 2.86 -1.82 16.82
C SER A 194 3.51 -2.73 17.87
N THR A 195 4.76 -2.48 18.27
CA THR A 195 5.50 -3.32 19.23
C THR A 195 5.56 -2.73 20.64
N MET A 196 4.88 -1.61 20.90
CA MET A 196 4.86 -0.98 22.23
C MET A 196 4.09 -1.80 23.26
N SER A 197 2.95 -2.37 22.86
CA SER A 197 2.14 -3.28 23.68
C SER A 197 1.15 -4.02 22.78
N PRO A 198 0.52 -5.11 23.25
CA PRO A 198 -0.57 -5.75 22.52
C PRO A 198 -1.70 -4.78 22.20
N GLU A 199 -2.09 -3.92 23.14
CA GLU A 199 -3.15 -2.94 22.98
C GLU A 199 -2.77 -1.87 21.95
N ALA A 200 -1.54 -1.35 22.04
CA ALA A 200 -0.99 -0.41 21.07
C ALA A 200 -0.98 -1.01 19.66
N ARG A 201 -0.64 -2.31 19.50
CA ARG A 201 -0.72 -3.02 18.22
C ARG A 201 -2.12 -2.96 17.62
N HIS A 202 -3.14 -3.27 18.40
CA HIS A 202 -4.53 -3.21 17.94
C HIS A 202 -4.95 -1.79 17.56
N ILE A 203 -4.66 -0.80 18.42
CA ILE A 203 -5.01 0.60 18.17
C ILE A 203 -4.31 1.15 16.91
N CYS A 204 -3.01 0.87 16.76
CA CYS A 204 -2.24 1.24 15.57
C CYS A 204 -2.88 0.71 14.28
N TYR A 205 -3.23 -0.58 14.26
CA TYR A 205 -3.89 -1.17 13.09
C TYR A 205 -5.35 -0.72 12.91
N PHE A 206 -6.06 -0.30 13.96
CA PHE A 206 -7.36 0.36 13.79
C PHE A 206 -7.24 1.68 13.02
N PHE A 207 -6.21 2.48 13.33
CA PHE A 207 -5.92 3.70 12.58
C PHE A 207 -5.49 3.40 11.14
N ASP A 208 -4.66 2.38 10.93
CA ASP A 208 -4.24 1.94 9.59
C ASP A 208 -5.45 1.55 8.71
N TYR A 209 -6.33 0.70 9.24
CA TYR A 209 -7.55 0.31 8.53
C TYR A 209 -8.51 1.48 8.29
N GLY A 210 -8.65 2.38 9.26
CA GLY A 210 -9.44 3.60 9.11
C GLY A 210 -8.90 4.53 8.03
N ALA A 211 -7.58 4.68 7.94
CA ALA A 211 -6.95 5.51 6.92
C ALA A 211 -7.12 4.91 5.51
N LEU A 212 -6.98 3.59 5.36
CA LEU A 212 -7.25 2.90 4.11
C LEU A 212 -8.73 2.98 3.70
N SER A 213 -9.64 2.91 4.67
CA SER A 213 -11.08 3.11 4.49
C SER A 213 -11.40 4.52 3.97
N LEU A 214 -10.79 5.55 4.57
CA LEU A 214 -10.92 6.94 4.11
C LEU A 214 -10.32 7.14 2.72
N TYR A 215 -9.21 6.49 2.39
CA TYR A 215 -8.67 6.49 1.03
C TYR A 215 -9.69 5.97 0.00
N SER A 216 -10.43 4.89 0.33
CA SER A 216 -11.54 4.41 -0.50
C SER A 216 -12.60 5.50 -0.72
N LEU A 217 -13.01 6.20 0.35
CA LEU A 217 -13.92 7.36 0.22
C LEU A 217 -13.38 8.44 -0.73
N GLY A 218 -12.09 8.75 -0.66
CA GLY A 218 -11.44 9.68 -1.58
C GLY A 218 -11.45 9.19 -3.03
N CYS A 219 -11.28 7.89 -3.26
CA CYS A 219 -11.42 7.27 -4.57
C CYS A 219 -12.85 7.42 -5.09
N ALA A 220 -13.87 7.14 -4.28
CA ALA A 220 -15.27 7.32 -4.66
C ALA A 220 -15.61 8.78 -5.02
N ILE A 221 -15.14 9.75 -4.22
CA ILE A 221 -15.37 11.17 -4.48
C ILE A 221 -14.74 11.61 -5.80
N THR A 222 -13.49 11.23 -6.05
CA THR A 222 -12.80 11.57 -7.31
C THR A 222 -13.36 10.83 -8.52
N TYR A 223 -13.69 9.55 -8.38
CA TYR A 223 -14.25 8.77 -9.47
C TYR A 223 -15.67 9.22 -9.83
N GLY A 224 -16.48 9.54 -8.82
CA GLY A 224 -17.78 10.18 -9.04
C GLY A 224 -17.66 11.49 -9.82
N SER A 225 -16.63 12.29 -9.54
CA SER A 225 -16.47 13.62 -10.13
C SER A 225 -15.82 13.61 -11.52
N TYR A 226 -14.80 12.77 -11.75
CA TYR A 226 -13.95 12.85 -12.94
C TYR A 226 -13.97 11.59 -13.81
N VAL A 227 -14.31 10.43 -13.24
CA VAL A 227 -14.20 9.13 -13.92
C VAL A 227 -15.55 8.59 -14.37
N MET A 228 -16.65 9.04 -13.75
CA MET A 228 -18.02 8.60 -14.03
C MET A 228 -18.33 8.60 -15.55
N PRO A 229 -18.84 7.50 -16.14
CA PRO A 229 -19.22 7.43 -17.55
C PRO A 229 -20.25 8.50 -17.91
N ASP A 230 -20.18 9.02 -19.14
CA ASP A 230 -21.04 10.13 -19.60
C ASP A 230 -22.53 9.82 -19.43
N CYS A 231 -22.95 8.59 -19.76
CA CYS A 231 -24.34 8.14 -19.63
C CYS A 231 -24.83 8.00 -18.18
N TRP A 232 -23.93 8.00 -17.19
CA TRP A 232 -24.27 7.89 -15.77
C TRP A 232 -24.17 9.22 -15.04
N VAL A 233 -23.60 10.25 -15.66
CA VAL A 233 -23.59 11.59 -15.08
C VAL A 233 -25.03 12.05 -14.85
N ASN A 234 -25.25 12.65 -13.68
CA ASN A 234 -26.56 13.04 -13.14
C ASN A 234 -27.59 11.90 -12.94
N SER A 235 -27.23 10.63 -13.13
CA SER A 235 -28.10 9.49 -12.83
C SER A 235 -28.31 9.30 -11.32
N TRP A 236 -29.27 8.44 -10.95
CA TRP A 236 -29.50 8.06 -9.57
C TRP A 236 -28.24 7.49 -8.90
N LEU A 237 -27.49 6.63 -9.62
CA LEU A 237 -26.26 6.04 -9.11
C LEU A 237 -25.23 7.13 -8.81
N HIS A 238 -25.05 8.09 -9.72
CA HIS A 238 -24.09 9.19 -9.53
C HIS A 238 -24.45 10.06 -8.31
N GLN A 239 -25.73 10.40 -8.12
CA GLN A 239 -26.18 11.20 -6.98
C GLN A 239 -25.98 10.48 -5.63
N HIS A 240 -26.10 9.16 -5.60
CA HIS A 240 -25.96 8.35 -4.38
C HIS A 240 -24.56 7.74 -4.19
N PHE A 241 -23.64 7.95 -5.14
CA PHE A 241 -22.33 7.31 -5.15
C PHE A 241 -21.50 7.63 -3.91
N VAL A 242 -21.37 8.92 -3.57
CA VAL A 242 -20.63 9.37 -2.37
C VAL A 242 -21.34 9.00 -1.06
N PRO A 243 -22.66 9.18 -0.90
CA PRO A 243 -23.38 8.67 0.27
C PRO A 243 -23.19 7.17 0.52
N ILE A 244 -23.27 6.33 -0.52
CA ILE A 244 -23.02 4.89 -0.40
C ILE A 244 -21.55 4.63 -0.02
N ALA A 245 -20.60 5.38 -0.59
CA ALA A 245 -19.19 5.28 -0.23
C ALA A 245 -18.92 5.62 1.25
N ILE A 246 -19.63 6.59 1.83
CA ILE A 246 -19.57 6.86 3.28
C ILE A 246 -20.03 5.62 4.05
N GLY A 247 -21.16 5.01 3.67
CA GLY A 247 -21.62 3.75 4.26
C GLY A 247 -20.59 2.62 4.15
N ASN A 248 -19.97 2.46 2.98
CA ASN A 248 -18.89 1.50 2.74
C ASN A 248 -17.67 1.76 3.62
N THR A 249 -17.35 3.02 3.87
CA THR A 249 -16.26 3.44 4.77
C THR A 249 -16.54 2.97 6.20
N LEU A 250 -17.77 3.16 6.70
CA LEU A 250 -18.16 2.71 8.04
C LEU A 250 -18.14 1.19 8.16
N PHE A 251 -18.66 0.51 7.13
CA PHE A 251 -18.63 -0.94 7.03
C PHE A 251 -17.18 -1.46 7.07
N CYS A 252 -16.30 -0.90 6.23
CA CYS A 252 -14.90 -1.28 6.12
C CYS A 252 -14.18 -1.15 7.47
N THR A 253 -14.29 -0.01 8.12
CA THR A 253 -13.62 0.26 9.39
C THR A 253 -14.18 -0.60 10.52
N SER A 254 -15.50 -0.74 10.61
CA SER A 254 -16.14 -1.58 11.63
C SER A 254 -15.73 -3.04 11.50
N MET A 255 -15.78 -3.59 10.29
CA MET A 255 -15.43 -4.98 10.02
C MET A 255 -13.94 -5.25 10.22
N SER A 256 -13.07 -4.32 9.80
CA SER A 256 -11.63 -4.44 9.97
C SER A 256 -11.22 -4.36 11.44
N CYS A 257 -11.78 -3.43 12.21
CA CYS A 257 -11.57 -3.35 13.66
C CYS A 257 -12.09 -4.60 14.37
N TYR A 258 -13.31 -5.06 14.05
CA TYR A 258 -13.87 -6.28 14.64
C TYR A 258 -13.04 -7.53 14.31
N SER A 259 -12.50 -7.62 13.08
CA SER A 259 -11.66 -8.76 12.66
C SER A 259 -10.47 -9.00 13.60
N ARG A 260 -9.90 -7.94 14.18
CA ARG A 260 -8.76 -8.05 15.09
C ARG A 260 -9.10 -8.73 16.41
N PHE A 261 -10.33 -8.57 16.92
CA PHE A 261 -10.79 -9.29 18.11
C PHE A 261 -10.97 -10.79 17.84
N LEU A 262 -11.33 -11.15 16.60
CA LEU A 262 -11.47 -12.54 16.18
C LEU A 262 -10.15 -13.22 15.81
N GLU A 263 -9.07 -12.47 15.62
CA GLU A 263 -7.84 -12.98 14.98
C GLU A 263 -7.19 -14.13 15.74
N LEU A 264 -7.15 -14.05 17.07
CA LEU A 264 -6.58 -15.12 17.91
C LEU A 264 -7.49 -16.36 18.00
N GLN A 265 -8.81 -16.18 17.95
CA GLN A 265 -9.79 -17.27 18.11
C GLN A 265 -10.09 -17.98 16.78
N PHE A 266 -10.32 -17.18 15.75
CA PHE A 266 -10.81 -17.61 14.44
C PHE A 266 -10.00 -16.93 13.32
N PRO A 267 -8.71 -17.27 13.14
CA PRO A 267 -7.81 -16.60 12.22
C PRO A 267 -8.34 -16.61 10.77
N ARG A 268 -8.92 -17.73 10.33
CA ARG A 268 -9.53 -17.84 8.99
C ARG A 268 -10.72 -16.89 8.82
N LYS A 269 -11.62 -16.81 9.80
CA LYS A 269 -12.79 -15.90 9.74
C LYS A 269 -12.34 -14.44 9.79
N SER A 270 -11.40 -14.11 10.67
CA SER A 270 -10.79 -12.77 10.77
C SER A 270 -10.21 -12.32 9.42
N LYS A 271 -9.43 -13.19 8.78
CA LYS A 271 -8.85 -12.92 7.47
C LYS A 271 -9.89 -12.71 6.37
N ILE A 272 -10.90 -13.57 6.29
CA ILE A 272 -12.00 -13.41 5.32
C ILE A 272 -12.74 -12.10 5.56
N LEU A 273 -13.05 -11.78 6.82
CA LEU A 273 -13.75 -10.56 7.19
C LEU A 273 -12.98 -9.32 6.75
N ARG A 274 -11.68 -9.26 7.06
CA ARG A 274 -10.79 -8.15 6.72
C ARG A 274 -10.60 -8.01 5.21
N THR A 275 -10.40 -9.12 4.51
CA THR A 275 -10.27 -9.11 3.05
C THR A 275 -11.57 -8.60 2.40
N GLY A 276 -12.72 -9.11 2.84
CA GLY A 276 -14.02 -8.66 2.35
C GLY A 276 -14.31 -7.19 2.66
N ALA A 277 -13.88 -6.70 3.84
CA ALA A 277 -14.02 -5.32 4.25
C ALA A 277 -13.35 -4.32 3.29
N PHE A 278 -12.25 -4.70 2.63
CA PHE A 278 -11.57 -3.86 1.63
C PHE A 278 -11.97 -4.18 0.19
N VAL A 279 -12.21 -5.45 -0.14
CA VAL A 279 -12.59 -5.85 -1.51
C VAL A 279 -13.97 -5.30 -1.90
N PHE A 280 -14.94 -5.29 -0.98
CA PHE A 280 -16.30 -4.82 -1.29
C PHE A 280 -16.33 -3.31 -1.65
N PRO A 281 -15.78 -2.40 -0.82
CA PRO A 281 -15.66 -0.98 -1.20
C PRO A 281 -14.83 -0.78 -2.46
N PHE A 282 -13.72 -1.51 -2.62
CA PHE A 282 -12.90 -1.42 -3.84
C PHE A 282 -13.69 -1.74 -5.10
N LEU A 283 -14.48 -2.83 -5.09
CA LEU A 283 -15.31 -3.19 -6.23
C LEU A 283 -16.35 -2.13 -6.52
N PHE A 284 -17.03 -1.61 -5.48
CA PHE A 284 -18.02 -0.54 -5.61
C PHE A 284 -17.42 0.73 -6.23
N ASP A 285 -16.31 1.21 -5.68
CA ASP A 285 -15.64 2.43 -6.13
C ASP A 285 -15.22 2.31 -7.59
N ASN A 286 -14.79 1.11 -8.02
CA ASN A 286 -14.32 0.86 -9.39
C ASN A 286 -15.42 0.50 -10.39
N ILE A 287 -16.70 0.41 -10.01
CA ILE A 287 -17.81 0.13 -10.96
C ILE A 287 -17.77 1.10 -12.18
N PRO A 288 -17.65 2.42 -12.01
CA PRO A 288 -17.59 3.36 -13.13
C PRO A 288 -16.38 3.12 -14.04
N LEU A 289 -15.25 2.74 -13.44
CA LEU A 289 -14.02 2.44 -14.18
C LEU A 289 -14.16 1.15 -14.99
N PHE A 290 -14.63 0.07 -14.36
CA PHE A 290 -14.87 -1.20 -15.06
C PHE A 290 -15.82 -1.01 -16.26
N TYR A 291 -16.87 -0.22 -16.09
CA TYR A 291 -17.79 0.10 -17.19
C TYR A 291 -17.06 0.79 -18.36
N ARG A 292 -16.23 1.82 -18.09
CA ARG A 292 -15.44 2.49 -19.14
C ARG A 292 -14.47 1.55 -19.84
N LEU A 293 -13.78 0.68 -19.09
CA LEU A 293 -12.84 -0.29 -19.65
C LEU A 293 -13.54 -1.32 -20.54
N LEU A 294 -14.70 -1.83 -20.12
CA LEU A 294 -15.49 -2.79 -20.91
C LEU A 294 -15.98 -2.18 -22.23
N LEU A 295 -16.46 -0.92 -22.20
CA LEU A 295 -16.85 -0.20 -23.41
C LEU A 295 -15.66 0.03 -24.36
N CYS A 296 -14.49 0.33 -23.80
CA CYS A 296 -13.26 0.47 -24.56
C CYS A 296 -12.84 -0.84 -25.25
N CYS A 297 -12.91 -1.97 -24.55
CA CYS A 297 -12.64 -3.29 -25.13
C CYS A 297 -13.65 -3.65 -26.23
N GLY A 298 -14.89 -3.14 -26.15
CA GLY A 298 -15.93 -3.28 -27.18
C GLY A 298 -15.76 -2.38 -28.41
N GLY A 299 -14.66 -1.62 -28.52
CA GLY A 299 -14.37 -0.72 -29.65
C GLY A 299 -15.13 0.61 -29.62
N GLY A 300 -15.86 0.90 -28.54
CA GLY A 300 -16.71 2.09 -28.42
C GLY A 300 -16.03 3.34 -27.85
N CYS A 301 -14.71 3.33 -27.63
CA CYS A 301 -14.01 4.45 -27.00
C CYS A 301 -12.77 4.88 -27.79
N THR A 302 -12.42 6.16 -27.70
CA THR A 302 -11.11 6.69 -28.10
C THR A 302 -10.09 6.38 -27.01
N HIS A 303 -8.94 5.84 -27.37
CA HIS A 303 -7.83 5.63 -26.42
C HIS A 303 -7.42 6.97 -25.83
N THR A 304 -7.66 7.17 -24.53
CA THR A 304 -7.18 8.33 -23.77
C THR A 304 -5.90 7.98 -23.03
N ASP A 305 -5.04 8.98 -22.78
CA ASP A 305 -3.82 8.80 -21.99
C ASP A 305 -4.11 8.26 -20.58
N ALA A 306 -5.29 8.54 -20.02
CA ALA A 306 -5.75 8.03 -18.73
C ALA A 306 -5.97 6.50 -18.71
N LEU A 307 -6.36 5.90 -19.85
CA LEU A 307 -6.75 4.49 -19.94
C LEU A 307 -5.61 3.55 -19.55
N SER A 308 -4.40 3.82 -20.02
CA SER A 308 -3.23 2.98 -19.69
C SER A 308 -2.93 3.02 -18.20
N SER A 309 -3.01 4.20 -17.59
CA SER A 309 -2.78 4.38 -16.14
C SER A 309 -3.85 3.67 -15.32
N HIS A 310 -5.11 3.70 -15.74
CA HIS A 310 -6.18 2.91 -15.11
C HIS A 310 -5.95 1.39 -15.21
N CYS A 311 -5.47 0.88 -16.34
CA CYS A 311 -5.12 -0.54 -16.48
C CYS A 311 -3.98 -0.94 -15.53
N TYR A 312 -2.94 -0.11 -15.40
CA TYR A 312 -1.87 -0.36 -14.44
C TYR A 312 -2.38 -0.30 -13.01
N HIS A 313 -3.23 0.69 -12.67
CA HIS A 313 -3.86 0.77 -11.35
C HIS A 313 -4.59 -0.53 -11.00
N LEU A 314 -5.42 -1.07 -11.89
CA LEU A 314 -6.15 -2.31 -11.65
C LEU A 314 -5.24 -3.54 -11.56
N LEU A 315 -4.19 -3.61 -12.37
CA LEU A 315 -3.18 -4.68 -12.28
C LEU A 315 -2.51 -4.68 -10.89
N PHE A 316 -2.07 -3.51 -10.43
CA PHE A 316 -1.45 -3.38 -9.12
C PHE A 316 -2.44 -3.59 -7.98
N ALA A 317 -3.71 -3.20 -8.12
CA ALA A 317 -4.75 -3.50 -7.15
C ALA A 317 -5.03 -5.01 -7.04
N PHE A 318 -5.07 -5.72 -8.17
CA PHE A 318 -5.16 -7.18 -8.18
C PHE A 318 -3.95 -7.82 -7.49
N LEU A 319 -2.73 -7.39 -7.83
CA LEU A 319 -1.51 -7.92 -7.23
C LEU A 319 -1.45 -7.66 -5.72
N THR A 320 -1.88 -6.48 -5.29
CA THR A 320 -2.04 -6.10 -3.87
C THR A 320 -2.96 -7.10 -3.16
N CYS A 321 -4.18 -7.32 -3.68
CA CYS A 321 -5.10 -8.30 -3.11
C CYS A 321 -4.53 -9.73 -3.11
N PHE A 322 -3.86 -10.14 -4.19
CA PHE A 322 -3.26 -11.46 -4.34
C PHE A 322 -2.16 -11.72 -3.30
N LEU A 323 -1.24 -10.77 -3.11
CA LEU A 323 -0.14 -10.89 -2.14
C LEU A 323 -0.65 -10.93 -0.69
N PHE A 324 -1.61 -10.07 -0.37
CA PHE A 324 -2.26 -10.06 0.95
C PHE A 324 -2.99 -11.37 1.24
N ALA A 325 -3.74 -11.91 0.26
CA ALA A 325 -4.50 -13.14 0.46
C ALA A 325 -3.62 -14.39 0.51
N SER A 326 -2.56 -14.45 -0.30
CA SER A 326 -1.76 -15.67 -0.51
C SER A 326 -0.63 -15.89 0.49
N HIS A 327 -0.05 -14.82 1.06
CA HIS A 327 1.20 -14.83 1.84
C HIS A 327 2.39 -15.44 1.08
N LEU A 328 2.45 -15.18 -0.22
CA LEU A 328 3.59 -15.58 -1.04
C LEU A 328 4.61 -14.43 -1.10
N PRO A 329 5.92 -14.74 -1.04
CA PRO A 329 6.53 -16.07 -1.11
C PRO A 329 6.82 -16.77 0.24
N GLU A 330 6.69 -16.09 1.38
CA GLU A 330 7.10 -16.57 2.70
C GLU A 330 6.38 -17.85 3.15
N ARG A 331 5.15 -18.07 2.66
CA ARG A 331 4.42 -19.32 2.89
C ARG A 331 5.10 -20.54 2.27
N LEU A 332 5.82 -20.38 1.16
CA LEU A 332 6.52 -21.48 0.47
C LEU A 332 7.91 -21.75 1.05
N ALA A 333 8.55 -20.73 1.62
CA ALA A 333 9.85 -20.87 2.26
C ALA A 333 9.93 -20.05 3.56
N PRO A 334 9.33 -20.57 4.66
CA PRO A 334 9.36 -19.90 5.96
C PRO A 334 10.79 -19.62 6.42
N GLY A 335 11.03 -18.44 6.99
CA GLY A 335 12.36 -18.02 7.46
C GLY A 335 13.26 -17.41 6.38
N ARG A 336 12.96 -17.60 5.08
CA ARG A 336 13.80 -17.06 3.99
C ARG A 336 13.52 -15.58 3.69
N PHE A 337 12.32 -15.12 4.00
CA PHE A 337 11.83 -13.78 3.66
C PHE A 337 11.60 -12.93 4.92
N ASP A 338 12.26 -13.26 6.04
CA ASP A 338 12.04 -12.61 7.33
C ASP A 338 12.28 -11.10 7.32
N TYR A 339 13.25 -10.62 6.53
CA TYR A 339 13.63 -9.21 6.45
C TYR A 339 13.24 -8.54 5.13
N PHE A 340 13.26 -9.29 4.02
CA PHE A 340 13.05 -8.75 2.68
C PHE A 340 12.16 -9.68 1.85
N GLY A 341 11.23 -9.08 1.11
CA GLY A 341 10.46 -9.73 0.05
C GLY A 341 9.30 -10.60 0.52
N HIS A 342 8.91 -10.58 1.80
CA HIS A 342 7.67 -11.21 2.23
C HIS A 342 6.44 -10.44 1.72
N SER A 343 5.30 -11.11 1.65
CA SER A 343 4.13 -10.65 0.92
C SER A 343 3.62 -9.29 1.37
N HIS A 344 3.69 -8.99 2.67
CA HIS A 344 3.23 -7.72 3.22
C HIS A 344 4.05 -6.52 2.71
N GLN A 345 5.36 -6.70 2.54
CA GLN A 345 6.22 -5.67 1.92
C GLN A 345 5.86 -5.47 0.46
N LEU A 346 5.66 -6.57 -0.27
CA LEU A 346 5.28 -6.52 -1.68
C LEU A 346 3.87 -5.93 -1.85
N PHE A 347 2.97 -6.21 -0.91
CA PHE A 347 1.63 -5.62 -0.82
C PHE A 347 1.71 -4.09 -0.69
N HIS A 348 2.53 -3.56 0.23
CA HIS A 348 2.76 -2.11 0.36
C HIS A 348 3.28 -1.48 -0.94
N ILE A 349 4.29 -2.11 -1.55
CA ILE A 349 4.88 -1.63 -2.80
C ILE A 349 3.81 -1.58 -3.91
N CYS A 350 3.05 -2.66 -4.07
CA CYS A 350 2.00 -2.72 -5.10
C CYS A 350 0.87 -1.73 -4.83
N ALA A 351 0.46 -1.55 -3.57
CA ALA A 351 -0.57 -0.59 -3.20
C ALA A 351 -0.16 0.83 -3.58
N VAL A 352 1.05 1.26 -3.19
CA VAL A 352 1.60 2.58 -3.51
C VAL A 352 1.74 2.80 -5.01
N VAL A 353 2.32 1.83 -5.74
CA VAL A 353 2.48 1.94 -7.19
C VAL A 353 1.11 2.01 -7.88
N GLY A 354 0.14 1.22 -7.40
CA GLY A 354 -1.25 1.30 -7.83
C GLY A 354 -1.88 2.67 -7.57
N THR A 355 -1.64 3.27 -6.39
CA THR A 355 -2.09 4.64 -6.07
C THR A 355 -1.43 5.68 -6.98
N HIS A 356 -0.14 5.53 -7.31
CA HIS A 356 0.53 6.42 -8.26
C HIS A 356 -0.16 6.42 -9.62
N PHE A 357 -0.40 5.23 -10.20
CA PHE A 357 -1.08 5.14 -11.48
C PHE A 357 -2.53 5.65 -11.40
N GLN A 358 -3.21 5.44 -10.28
CA GLN A 358 -4.53 5.99 -10.05
C GLN A 358 -4.53 7.52 -10.05
N MET A 359 -3.59 8.14 -9.36
CA MET A 359 -3.41 9.59 -9.30
C MET A 359 -3.17 10.16 -10.71
N GLU A 360 -2.24 9.58 -11.48
CA GLU A 360 -1.98 10.03 -12.86
C GLU A 360 -3.22 9.87 -13.77
N ALA A 361 -3.97 8.78 -13.60
CA ALA A 361 -5.20 8.55 -14.37
C ALA A 361 -6.29 9.57 -14.01
N VAL A 362 -6.47 9.86 -12.72
CA VAL A 362 -7.43 10.87 -12.24
C VAL A 362 -7.07 12.27 -12.72
N LEU A 363 -5.79 12.65 -12.66
CA LEU A 363 -5.32 13.93 -13.19
C LEU A 363 -5.56 14.05 -14.71
N ALA A 364 -5.31 12.98 -15.46
CA ALA A 364 -5.56 12.94 -16.89
C ALA A 364 -7.06 13.02 -17.23
N ASP A 365 -7.92 12.30 -16.51
CA ASP A 365 -9.38 12.39 -16.67
C ASP A 365 -9.91 13.79 -16.28
N MET A 366 -9.43 14.36 -15.18
CA MET A 366 -9.78 15.72 -14.75
C MET A 366 -9.42 16.75 -15.82
N ALA A 367 -8.20 16.69 -16.37
CA ALA A 367 -7.75 17.64 -17.38
C ALA A 367 -8.49 17.47 -18.71
N SER A 368 -8.59 16.24 -19.22
CA SER A 368 -9.17 15.96 -20.54
C SER A 368 -10.69 16.18 -20.59
N ARG A 369 -11.40 15.90 -19.49
CA ARG A 369 -12.87 15.99 -19.43
C ARG A 369 -13.39 17.30 -18.86
N ARG A 370 -12.50 18.22 -18.45
CA ARG A 370 -12.85 19.49 -17.78
C ARG A 370 -13.96 20.26 -18.47
N GLY A 371 -13.80 20.55 -19.78
CA GLY A 371 -14.76 21.36 -20.53
C GLY A 371 -16.14 20.73 -20.60
N TRP A 372 -16.22 19.42 -20.82
CA TRP A 372 -17.48 18.68 -20.88
C TRP A 372 -18.15 18.61 -19.50
N LEU A 373 -17.40 18.22 -18.46
CA LEU A 373 -17.92 18.08 -17.09
C LEU A 373 -18.45 19.40 -16.53
N ILE A 374 -17.79 20.53 -16.77
CA ILE A 374 -18.27 21.84 -16.32
C ILE A 374 -19.61 22.19 -16.99
N SER A 375 -19.84 21.73 -18.23
CA SER A 375 -21.08 22.03 -18.97
C SER A 375 -22.24 21.08 -18.66
N GLN A 376 -21.96 19.81 -18.33
CA GLN A 376 -22.98 18.75 -18.23
C GLN A 376 -23.19 18.24 -16.79
N ALA A 377 -22.17 18.25 -15.95
CA ALA A 377 -22.24 17.71 -14.59
C ALA A 377 -22.57 18.80 -13.57
N SER A 378 -23.23 18.41 -12.48
CA SER A 378 -23.36 19.29 -11.32
C SER A 378 -21.99 19.65 -10.75
N VAL A 379 -21.77 20.93 -10.47
CA VAL A 379 -20.55 21.41 -9.81
C VAL A 379 -20.34 20.67 -8.49
N PRO A 380 -19.13 20.16 -8.18
CA PRO A 380 -18.87 19.49 -6.92
C PRO A 380 -19.24 20.38 -5.73
N SER A 381 -20.11 19.86 -4.86
CA SER A 381 -20.56 20.59 -3.67
C SER A 381 -19.62 20.36 -2.49
N PHE A 382 -19.64 21.28 -1.53
CA PHE A 382 -18.83 21.15 -0.31
C PHE A 382 -19.22 19.87 0.46
N LEU A 383 -20.54 19.64 0.61
CA LEU A 383 -21.07 18.46 1.30
C LEU A 383 -20.69 17.15 0.60
N GLY A 384 -20.64 17.12 -0.74
CA GLY A 384 -20.24 15.94 -1.51
C GLY A 384 -18.72 15.70 -1.57
N THR A 385 -17.90 16.60 -1.05
CA THR A 385 -16.44 16.53 -1.13
C THR A 385 -15.80 16.67 0.25
N VAL A 386 -15.39 17.89 0.65
CA VAL A 386 -14.71 18.17 1.92
C VAL A 386 -15.60 17.85 3.11
N GLY A 387 -16.90 18.15 3.02
CA GLY A 387 -17.89 17.79 4.04
C GLY A 387 -18.05 16.27 4.19
N ALA A 388 -18.08 15.53 3.08
CA ALA A 388 -18.12 14.07 3.09
C ALA A 388 -16.87 13.47 3.73
N LEU A 389 -15.68 14.01 3.43
CA LEU A 389 -14.42 13.62 4.09
C LEU A 389 -14.49 13.91 5.60
N ALA A 390 -14.91 15.11 6.01
CA ALA A 390 -15.00 15.49 7.42
C ALA A 390 -15.95 14.57 8.20
N LEU A 391 -17.12 14.28 7.61
CA LEU A 391 -18.08 13.34 8.18
C LEU A 391 -17.50 11.93 8.26
N GLY A 392 -16.91 11.44 7.17
CA GLY A 392 -16.24 10.14 7.12
C GLY A 392 -15.17 10.01 8.19
N LEU A 393 -14.29 11.01 8.33
CA LEU A 393 -13.23 11.06 9.33
C LEU A 393 -13.81 11.00 10.75
N LEU A 394 -14.79 11.85 11.07
CA LEU A 394 -15.41 11.89 12.38
C LEU A 394 -16.03 10.54 12.76
N LEU A 395 -16.78 9.93 11.84
CA LEU A 395 -17.43 8.64 12.08
C LEU A 395 -16.39 7.50 12.21
N ASN A 396 -15.31 7.53 11.42
CA ASN A 396 -14.20 6.58 11.55
C ASN A 396 -13.53 6.69 12.91
N LEU A 397 -13.21 7.91 13.34
CA LEU A 397 -12.61 8.16 14.65
C LEU A 397 -13.53 7.72 15.80
N CYS A 398 -14.84 7.90 15.65
CA CYS A 398 -15.83 7.40 16.59
C CYS A 398 -15.77 5.85 16.69
N ILE A 399 -15.79 5.15 15.55
CA ILE A 399 -15.69 3.68 15.50
C ILE A 399 -14.37 3.22 16.14
N ILE A 400 -13.24 3.81 15.75
CA ILE A 400 -11.92 3.49 16.31
C ILE A 400 -11.90 3.74 17.82
N GLY A 401 -12.47 4.86 18.27
CA GLY A 401 -12.59 5.22 19.69
C GLY A 401 -13.41 4.21 20.48
N LEU A 402 -14.55 3.76 19.94
CA LEU A 402 -15.39 2.74 20.56
C LEU A 402 -14.64 1.40 20.69
N PHE A 403 -14.03 0.90 19.61
CA PHE A 403 -13.26 -0.35 19.67
C PHE A 403 -12.03 -0.24 20.58
N SER A 404 -11.35 0.90 20.60
CA SER A 404 -10.22 1.16 21.49
C SER A 404 -10.65 1.20 22.95
N ALA A 405 -11.77 1.84 23.27
CA ALA A 405 -12.33 1.86 24.62
C ALA A 405 -12.76 0.45 25.08
N SER A 406 -13.40 -0.33 24.20
CA SER A 406 -13.74 -1.74 24.48
C SER A 406 -12.50 -2.59 24.75
N LEU A 407 -11.44 -2.39 23.98
CA LEU A 407 -10.16 -3.08 24.18
C LEU A 407 -9.53 -2.76 25.53
N LEU A 408 -9.50 -1.48 25.91
CA LEU A 408 -8.89 -1.02 27.17
C LEU A 408 -9.71 -1.38 28.41
N ARG A 409 -11.05 -1.47 28.30
CA ARG A 409 -11.93 -1.81 29.43
C ARG A 409 -11.94 -3.30 29.80
N ALA A 410 -11.59 -4.19 28.88
CA ALA A 410 -11.63 -5.63 29.11
C ALA A 410 -10.35 -6.33 28.61
N PRO A 411 -9.18 -6.06 29.21
CA PRO A 411 -7.91 -6.69 28.82
C PRO A 411 -7.95 -8.23 28.93
N HIS A 412 -8.83 -8.77 29.79
CA HIS A 412 -8.99 -10.20 30.00
C HIS A 412 -9.72 -10.96 28.88
N LEU A 413 -10.48 -10.31 27.99
CA LEU A 413 -11.18 -11.03 26.90
C LEU A 413 -10.21 -11.56 25.83
N SER A 414 -9.09 -10.87 25.60
CA SER A 414 -8.04 -11.33 24.68
C SER A 414 -7.18 -12.44 25.29
N THR A 415 -6.96 -12.41 26.60
CA THR A 415 -6.12 -13.39 27.33
C THR A 415 -6.87 -14.63 27.81
N GLN A 416 -8.09 -14.49 28.34
CA GLN A 416 -8.92 -15.64 28.78
C GLN A 416 -9.39 -16.48 27.59
N SER A 417 -9.64 -15.85 26.44
CA SER A 417 -9.89 -16.57 25.20
C SER A 417 -8.68 -17.42 24.76
N ALA A 418 -7.47 -16.88 24.87
CA ALA A 418 -6.24 -17.62 24.52
C ALA A 418 -6.00 -18.79 25.48
N ALA A 419 -6.30 -18.62 26.77
CA ALA A 419 -6.22 -19.68 27.78
C ALA A 419 -7.30 -20.77 27.59
N ALA A 420 -8.55 -20.38 27.30
CA ALA A 420 -9.66 -21.31 27.04
C ALA A 420 -9.43 -22.14 25.76
N VAL A 421 -8.82 -21.56 24.72
CA VAL A 421 -8.46 -22.28 23.48
C VAL A 421 -7.22 -23.14 23.66
N ALA A 422 -6.23 -22.71 24.46
CA ALA A 422 -5.12 -23.59 24.86
C ALA A 422 -5.65 -24.81 25.63
N ALA A 423 -6.62 -24.62 26.52
CA ALA A 423 -7.29 -25.70 27.23
C ALA A 423 -8.15 -26.58 26.29
N ALA A 424 -8.89 -26.00 25.34
CA ALA A 424 -9.71 -26.75 24.38
C ALA A 424 -8.87 -27.54 23.36
N SER A 425 -7.74 -26.98 22.90
CA SER A 425 -6.82 -27.67 21.98
C SER A 425 -5.94 -28.71 22.68
N ALA A 426 -5.64 -28.54 23.97
CA ALA A 426 -5.03 -29.58 24.80
C ALA A 426 -6.03 -30.72 25.10
N SER A 427 -7.28 -30.38 25.39
CA SER A 427 -8.37 -31.36 25.57
C SER A 427 -8.62 -32.18 24.30
N ALA A 428 -8.63 -31.55 23.12
CA ALA A 428 -8.77 -32.25 21.84
C ALA A 428 -7.57 -33.15 21.47
N ARG A 429 -6.38 -32.93 22.07
CA ARG A 429 -5.22 -33.83 21.91
C ARG A 429 -5.21 -34.97 22.93
N HIS A 430 -5.87 -34.80 24.08
CA HIS A 430 -6.02 -35.86 25.07
C HIS A 430 -7.28 -36.72 24.90
N SER A 431 -8.25 -36.30 24.09
CA SER A 431 -9.45 -37.09 23.76
C SER A 431 -9.31 -38.00 22.53
N SER A 432 -8.09 -38.27 22.06
CA SER A 432 -7.82 -39.36 21.11
C SER A 432 -6.78 -40.35 21.63
N PRO A 433 -7.20 -41.33 22.43
CA PRO A 433 -6.58 -42.65 22.45
C PRO A 433 -7.49 -43.65 21.71
N GLY A 434 -6.93 -44.33 20.71
CA GLY A 434 -7.41 -45.66 20.31
C GLY A 434 -8.29 -45.76 19.07
N VAL A 435 -7.75 -45.50 17.87
CA VAL A 435 -8.10 -46.27 16.66
C VAL A 435 -6.85 -46.39 15.77
N SER A 436 -5.92 -47.29 16.12
CA SER A 436 -4.88 -47.76 15.17
C SER A 436 -4.18 -49.05 15.63
N GLN A 437 -4.94 -49.99 16.19
CA GLN A 437 -4.43 -51.36 16.43
C GLN A 437 -5.58 -52.37 16.37
N GLN A 438 -6.31 -52.42 15.26
CA GLN A 438 -7.25 -53.50 14.97
C GLN A 438 -7.49 -53.67 13.46
N ALA A 439 -6.40 -53.67 12.68
CA ALA A 439 -6.41 -53.99 11.26
C ALA A 439 -5.18 -54.83 10.92
N SER A 440 -5.02 -55.97 11.59
CA SER A 440 -4.04 -57.02 11.28
C SER A 440 -4.39 -58.32 12.03
N ALA A 441 -5.65 -58.77 11.98
CA ALA A 441 -6.05 -60.11 12.43
C ALA A 441 -7.50 -60.42 12.01
N GLU A 442 -7.79 -60.43 10.71
CA GLU A 442 -8.99 -61.07 10.16
C GLU A 442 -8.73 -61.38 8.69
N LEU A 443 -7.87 -62.39 8.51
CA LEU A 443 -7.63 -63.11 7.27
C LEU A 443 -7.18 -64.52 7.68
N LYS A 444 -8.10 -65.21 8.37
CA LYS A 444 -8.10 -66.66 8.57
C LYS A 444 -9.51 -67.04 9.03
N GLU A 445 -10.09 -67.96 8.26
CA GLU A 445 -11.39 -68.62 8.40
C GLU A 445 -12.56 -68.00 7.60
N GLU A 446 -13.04 -68.86 6.70
CA GLU A 446 -14.11 -68.79 5.68
C GLU A 446 -13.89 -67.97 4.40
#